data_AF-A0A9Q0YFU7-F1
#
_entry.id   AF-A0A9Q0YFU7-F1
#
_cell.length_a   1.000
_cell.length_b   1.000
_cell.length_c   1.000
_cell.angle_alpha   90.00
_cell.angle_beta   90.00
_cell.angle_gamma   90.00
#
_symmetry.space_group_name_H-M   'P 1'
#
loop_
_entity.id
_entity.type
_entity.pdbx_description
1 polymer ?
#
loop_
_entity_poly.entity_id
_entity_poly.type
_entity_poly.pdbx_seq_one_letter_code
_entity_poly.pdbx_strand_id
1 'polypeptide(L)'
;MISYWNTPLGQMPVLEVDGKELLKAQRFSDTLGGNLAELTKLLTTTKSKRYLGSLEKRLGKNKDGKGWFVGDKITFADIQVFWLLHDQYPTVFGGRAGDVDYLKEYKLLHGFVERFKAEPKVSEWLAKRPVTPF
;
A
#
# COMPACT_ATOMS: atom_id res chain seq x y z
N MET A 1 -7.08 8.79 -27.20
CA MET A 1 -7.67 9.16 -25.90
C MET A 1 -8.80 8.19 -25.62
N ILE A 2 -8.65 7.29 -24.65
CA ILE A 2 -9.75 6.43 -24.20
C ILE A 2 -10.69 7.34 -23.39
N SER A 3 -11.92 7.51 -23.87
CA SER A 3 -12.93 8.35 -23.20
C SER A 3 -13.47 7.62 -21.98
N TYR A 4 -13.66 8.35 -20.86
CA TYR A 4 -14.16 7.81 -19.58
C TYR A 4 -15.46 6.99 -19.69
N TRP A 5 -16.26 7.26 -20.72
CA TRP A 5 -17.55 6.60 -20.98
C TRP A 5 -17.44 5.19 -21.56
N ASN A 6 -16.25 4.76 -22.00
CA ASN A 6 -16.08 3.50 -22.72
C ASN A 6 -15.41 2.38 -21.90
N THR A 7 -15.28 2.56 -20.57
CA THR A 7 -14.75 1.50 -19.69
C THR A 7 -15.89 0.58 -19.23
N PRO A 8 -15.69 -0.74 -19.08
CA PRO A 8 -16.77 -1.71 -18.83
C PRO A 8 -17.66 -1.41 -17.61
N LEU A 9 -17.15 -0.68 -16.61
CA LEU A 9 -17.87 -0.30 -15.39
C LEU A 9 -17.87 1.22 -15.14
N GLY A 10 -17.44 2.03 -16.11
CA GLY A 10 -17.25 3.48 -15.89
C GLY A 10 -16.19 3.80 -14.82
N GLN A 11 -15.30 2.85 -14.51
CA GLN A 11 -14.30 2.94 -13.44
C GLN A 11 -12.91 2.56 -13.95
N MET A 12 -11.90 3.25 -13.43
CA MET A 12 -10.48 3.00 -13.66
C MET A 12 -9.83 2.51 -12.36
N PRO A 13 -8.73 1.74 -12.43
CA PRO A 13 -7.95 1.37 -13.63
C PRO A 13 -8.49 0.14 -14.38
N VAL A 14 -8.29 0.13 -15.71
CA VAL A 14 -8.48 -1.03 -16.61
C VAL A 14 -7.10 -1.54 -17.03
N LEU A 15 -6.87 -2.84 -16.91
CA LEU A 15 -5.65 -3.48 -17.40
C LEU A 15 -5.92 -4.10 -18.77
N GLU A 16 -5.29 -3.62 -19.83
CA GLU A 16 -5.33 -4.29 -21.14
C GLU A 16 -4.16 -5.27 -21.29
N VAL A 17 -4.46 -6.52 -21.66
CA VAL A 17 -3.46 -7.53 -22.04
C VAL A 17 -3.94 -8.19 -23.34
N ASP A 18 -3.11 -8.15 -24.39
CA ASP A 18 -3.41 -8.75 -25.71
C ASP A 18 -4.77 -8.34 -26.31
N GLY A 19 -5.15 -7.07 -26.13
CA GLY A 19 -6.43 -6.53 -26.60
C GLY A 19 -7.65 -6.97 -25.77
N LYS A 20 -7.44 -7.64 -24.63
CA LYS A 20 -8.49 -7.97 -23.66
C LYS A 20 -8.39 -7.08 -22.44
N GLU A 21 -9.50 -6.42 -22.11
CA GLU A 21 -9.64 -5.62 -20.90
C GLU A 21 -9.89 -6.54 -19.69
N LEU A 22 -8.99 -6.47 -18.71
CA LEU A 22 -9.08 -7.11 -17.41
C LEU A 22 -9.34 -6.04 -16.35
N LEU A 23 -10.44 -6.20 -15.62
CA LEU A 23 -10.81 -5.35 -14.51
C LEU A 23 -10.10 -5.81 -13.24
N LYS A 24 -9.57 -4.87 -12.43
CA LYS A 24 -9.41 -5.04 -10.97
C LYS A 24 -9.04 -3.72 -10.29
N ALA A 25 -10.02 -3.14 -9.60
CA ALA A 25 -9.80 -2.21 -8.50
C ALA A 25 -10.61 -2.73 -7.30
N GLN A 26 -9.96 -3.15 -6.22
CA GLN A 26 -10.64 -3.40 -4.95
C GLN A 26 -10.92 -2.06 -4.29
N ARG A 27 -12.08 -1.46 -4.60
CA ARG A 27 -12.53 -0.21 -3.97
C ARG A 27 -13.36 -0.54 -2.74
N PHE A 28 -12.77 -0.37 -1.55
CA PHE A 28 -13.42 -0.55 -0.25
C PHE A 28 -14.02 0.78 0.27
N SER A 29 -14.82 1.50 -0.54
CA SER A 29 -15.40 2.79 -0.09
C SER A 29 -16.91 2.83 0.11
N ASP A 30 -17.68 1.82 -0.31
CA ASP A 30 -19.13 2.04 -0.48
C ASP A 30 -19.99 1.54 0.70
N THR A 31 -19.41 1.24 1.86
CA THR A 31 -20.15 0.70 3.02
C THR A 31 -20.05 1.52 4.31
N LEU A 32 -19.48 2.73 4.32
CA LEU A 32 -19.32 3.51 5.57
C LEU A 32 -20.17 4.78 5.55
N GLY A 33 -21.47 4.64 5.82
CA GLY A 33 -22.35 5.76 6.17
C GLY A 33 -22.02 6.28 7.58
N GLY A 34 -20.96 7.09 7.71
CA GLY A 34 -20.51 7.65 8.99
C GLY A 34 -19.87 9.03 8.87
N ASN A 35 -19.78 9.74 10.00
CA ASN A 35 -19.14 11.06 10.08
C ASN A 35 -17.64 10.94 9.73
N LEU A 36 -17.17 11.70 8.73
CA LEU A 36 -15.79 11.67 8.22
C LEU A 36 -14.74 11.85 9.33
N ALA A 37 -15.00 12.69 10.34
CA ALA A 37 -14.07 12.92 11.44
C ALA A 37 -13.95 11.70 12.38
N GLU A 38 -15.07 11.03 12.66
CA GLU A 38 -15.10 9.81 13.49
C GLU A 38 -14.50 8.61 12.75
N LEU A 39 -14.79 8.48 11.45
CA LEU A 39 -14.18 7.48 10.58
C LEU A 39 -12.66 7.68 10.50
N THR A 40 -12.20 8.92 10.36
CA THR A 40 -10.78 9.27 10.39
C THR A 40 -10.16 8.87 11.71
N LYS A 41 -10.79 9.20 12.85
CA LYS A 41 -10.29 8.82 14.18
C LYS A 41 -10.25 7.30 14.37
N LEU A 42 -11.30 6.56 13.99
CA LEU A 42 -11.37 5.10 14.10
C LEU A 42 -10.29 4.39 13.24
N LEU A 43 -10.10 4.88 12.01
CA LEU A 43 -9.08 4.36 11.09
C LEU A 43 -7.68 4.61 11.66
N THR A 44 -7.36 5.86 11.99
CA THR A 44 -6.02 6.28 12.45
C THR A 44 -5.62 5.72 13.81
N THR A 45 -6.52 5.70 14.79
CA THR A 45 -6.16 5.40 16.18
C THR A 45 -6.20 3.91 16.52
N THR A 46 -7.14 3.15 15.96
CA THR A 46 -7.41 1.78 16.41
C THR A 46 -7.16 0.75 15.31
N LYS A 47 -7.80 0.91 14.14
CA LYS A 47 -7.73 -0.12 13.09
C LYS A 47 -6.36 -0.17 12.44
N SER A 48 -5.82 0.97 12.00
CA SER A 48 -4.50 1.02 11.34
C SER A 48 -3.39 0.49 12.24
N LYS A 49 -3.37 0.88 13.53
CA LYS A 49 -2.39 0.34 14.49
C LYS A 49 -2.51 -1.17 14.69
N ARG A 50 -3.74 -1.71 14.77
CA ARG A 50 -3.97 -3.17 14.86
C ARG A 50 -3.47 -3.90 13.60
N TYR A 51 -3.68 -3.34 12.42
CA TYR A 51 -3.17 -3.90 11.16
C TYR A 51 -1.65 -3.88 11.12
N LEU A 52 -1.00 -2.76 11.47
CA LEU A 52 0.46 -2.66 11.56
C LEU A 52 1.03 -3.69 12.54
N GLY A 53 0.45 -3.81 13.75
CA GLY A 53 0.87 -4.83 14.70
C GLY A 53 0.71 -6.26 14.19
N SER A 54 -0.30 -6.52 13.35
CA SER A 54 -0.52 -7.83 12.74
C SER A 54 0.48 -8.10 11.60
N LEU A 55 0.81 -7.09 10.80
CA LEU A 55 1.82 -7.17 9.74
C LEU A 55 3.23 -7.34 10.31
N GLU A 56 3.59 -6.59 11.34
CA GLU A 56 4.87 -6.73 12.07
C GLU A 56 5.05 -8.16 12.57
N LYS A 57 4.03 -8.71 13.24
CA LYS A 57 4.05 -10.11 13.71
C LYS A 57 4.15 -11.10 12.56
N ARG A 58 3.47 -10.85 11.44
CA ARG A 58 3.48 -11.76 10.29
C ARG A 58 4.84 -11.76 9.59
N LEU A 59 5.45 -10.59 9.42
CA LEU A 59 6.79 -10.46 8.89
C LEU A 59 7.81 -11.16 9.81
N GLY A 60 7.69 -10.98 11.12
CA GLY A 60 8.54 -11.64 12.13
C GLY A 60 8.51 -13.17 12.08
N LYS A 61 7.45 -13.79 11.54
CA LYS A 61 7.36 -15.25 11.40
C LYS A 61 8.24 -15.82 10.28
N ASN A 62 8.73 -14.98 9.36
CA ASN A 62 9.60 -15.42 8.27
C ASN A 62 11.01 -14.84 8.44
N LYS A 63 11.99 -15.71 8.70
CA LYS A 63 13.41 -15.33 8.90
C LYS A 63 13.60 -14.16 9.87
N ASP A 64 12.88 -14.18 11.00
CA ASP A 64 12.90 -13.14 12.04
C ASP A 64 12.63 -11.72 11.49
N GLY A 65 11.82 -11.62 10.43
CA GLY A 65 11.46 -10.36 9.76
C GLY A 65 12.55 -9.75 8.88
N LYS A 66 13.66 -10.46 8.69
CA LYS A 66 14.75 -10.06 7.78
C LYS A 66 14.51 -10.52 6.33
N GLY A 67 13.50 -11.38 6.11
CA GLY A 67 13.09 -11.88 4.80
C GLY A 67 11.94 -11.11 4.17
N TRP A 68 11.10 -11.81 3.41
CA TRP A 68 9.90 -11.27 2.77
C TRP A 68 8.64 -11.74 3.51
N PHE A 69 7.46 -11.26 3.14
CA PHE A 69 6.22 -11.72 3.77
C PHE A 69 5.91 -13.20 3.49
N VAL A 70 6.37 -13.73 2.35
CA VAL A 70 6.13 -15.13 1.96
C VAL A 70 7.38 -15.73 1.30
N GLY A 71 7.92 -16.79 1.90
CA GLY A 71 9.05 -17.54 1.34
C GLY A 71 10.34 -16.71 1.22
N ASP A 72 11.13 -16.98 0.20
CA ASP A 72 12.49 -16.47 0.06
C ASP A 72 12.64 -15.39 -1.02
N LYS A 73 11.58 -15.10 -1.78
CA LYS A 73 11.59 -14.16 -2.89
C LYS A 73 10.51 -13.10 -2.71
N ILE A 74 10.70 -11.95 -3.34
CA ILE A 74 9.68 -10.92 -3.43
C ILE A 74 8.46 -11.51 -4.14
N THR A 75 7.30 -11.34 -3.50
CA THR A 75 6.00 -11.73 -4.03
C THR A 75 5.13 -10.49 -4.22
N PHE A 76 3.96 -10.68 -4.83
CA PHE A 76 2.95 -9.61 -4.91
C PHE A 76 2.52 -9.10 -3.52
N ALA A 77 2.59 -9.94 -2.48
CA ALA A 77 2.29 -9.51 -1.12
C ALA A 77 3.24 -8.42 -0.63
N ASP A 78 4.53 -8.53 -0.96
CA ASP A 78 5.53 -7.53 -0.59
C ASP A 78 5.29 -6.21 -1.33
N ILE A 79 4.96 -6.27 -2.62
CA ILE A 79 4.60 -5.08 -3.41
C ILE A 79 3.38 -4.37 -2.80
N GLN A 80 2.34 -5.13 -2.46
CA GLN A 80 1.10 -4.58 -1.91
C GLN A 80 1.32 -3.97 -0.51
N VAL A 81 2.09 -4.65 0.35
CA VAL A 81 2.41 -4.12 1.69
C VAL A 81 3.32 -2.90 1.56
N PHE A 82 4.27 -2.91 0.63
CA PHE A 82 5.12 -1.75 0.37
C PHE A 82 4.29 -0.54 -0.02
N TRP A 83 3.41 -0.65 -1.02
CA TRP A 83 2.51 0.46 -1.40
C TRP A 83 1.65 0.93 -0.22
N LEU A 84 1.12 0.00 0.57
CA LEU A 84 0.30 0.32 1.73
C LEU A 84 1.09 1.16 2.76
N LEU A 85 2.34 0.79 3.04
CA LEU A 85 3.18 1.44 4.05
C LEU A 85 3.87 2.70 3.51
N HIS A 86 4.26 2.70 2.25
CA HIS A 86 5.02 3.79 1.66
C HIS A 86 4.12 4.91 1.13
N ASP A 87 2.96 4.58 0.56
CA ASP A 87 2.11 5.57 -0.13
C ASP A 87 0.82 5.85 0.66
N GLN A 88 0.11 4.82 1.11
CA GLN A 88 -1.21 5.00 1.71
C GLN A 88 -1.16 5.40 3.20
N TYR A 89 -0.46 4.64 4.03
CA TYR A 89 -0.45 4.85 5.48
C TYR A 89 0.11 6.20 5.94
N PRO A 90 1.13 6.79 5.30
CA PRO A 90 1.58 8.12 5.68
C PRO A 90 0.42 9.12 5.65
N THR A 91 -0.42 9.10 4.60
CA THR A 91 -1.59 9.99 4.50
C THR A 91 -2.63 9.73 5.59
N VAL A 92 -2.81 8.47 5.99
CA VAL A 92 -3.66 8.10 7.13
C VAL A 92 -3.12 8.72 8.42
N PHE A 93 -1.80 8.74 8.61
CA PHE A 93 -1.16 9.32 9.79
C PHE A 93 -0.81 10.82 9.66
N GLY A 94 -1.33 11.51 8.63
CA GLY A 94 -1.14 12.96 8.43
C GLY A 94 0.17 13.38 7.77
N GLY A 95 0.96 12.41 7.28
CA GLY A 95 2.18 12.62 6.49
C GLY A 95 1.95 12.50 4.98
N ARG A 96 3.05 12.38 4.24
CA ARG A 96 3.12 12.23 2.77
C ARG A 96 3.75 10.89 2.39
N ALA A 97 3.52 10.46 1.15
CA ALA A 97 4.15 9.26 0.62
C ALA A 97 5.67 9.31 0.83
N GLY A 98 6.22 8.24 1.40
CA GLY A 98 7.62 8.13 1.81
C GLY A 98 7.90 8.41 3.28
N ASP A 99 7.00 9.08 4.02
CA ASP A 99 7.18 9.31 5.46
C ASP A 99 7.04 8.00 6.23
N VAL A 100 7.96 7.71 7.16
CA VAL A 100 8.00 6.45 7.92
C VAL A 100 7.95 6.63 9.44
N ASP A 101 7.76 7.86 9.93
CA ASP A 101 7.77 8.15 11.39
C ASP A 101 6.71 7.36 12.18
N TYR A 102 5.58 7.08 11.54
CA TYR A 102 4.51 6.28 12.14
C TYR A 102 4.89 4.79 12.33
N LEU A 103 5.99 4.34 11.71
CA LEU A 103 6.56 2.99 11.85
C LEU A 103 7.62 2.87 12.94
N LYS A 104 7.95 3.93 13.70
CA LYS A 104 9.02 3.92 14.71
C LYS A 104 8.88 2.81 15.77
N GLU A 105 7.65 2.37 16.06
CA GLU A 105 7.34 1.29 17.00
C GLU A 105 7.32 -0.10 16.35
N TYR A 106 7.40 -0.16 15.01
CA TYR A 106 7.31 -1.37 14.18
C TYR A 106 8.62 -1.57 13.40
N LYS A 107 9.66 -1.98 14.13
CA LYS A 107 11.05 -2.01 13.62
C LYS A 107 11.22 -2.95 12.42
N LEU A 108 10.50 -4.08 12.38
CA LEU A 108 10.58 -5.02 11.26
C LEU A 108 9.94 -4.43 10.01
N LEU A 109 8.78 -3.79 10.14
CA LEU A 109 8.12 -3.09 9.03
C LEU A 109 8.95 -1.91 8.53
N HIS A 110 9.56 -1.13 9.42
CA HIS A 110 10.49 -0.07 9.02
C HIS A 110 11.67 -0.65 8.22
N GLY A 111 12.31 -1.70 8.73
CA GLY A 111 13.40 -2.39 8.02
C GLY A 111 12.97 -3.00 6.69
N PHE A 112 11.72 -3.48 6.59
CA PHE A 112 11.13 -3.95 5.34
C PHE A 112 10.97 -2.84 4.31
N VAL A 113 10.40 -1.69 4.69
CA VAL A 113 10.22 -0.54 3.78
C VAL A 113 11.56 -0.10 3.21
N GLU A 114 12.58 0.05 4.05
CA GLU A 114 13.92 0.47 3.60
C GLU A 114 14.57 -0.57 2.69
N ARG A 115 14.48 -1.86 3.03
CA ARG A 115 15.00 -2.94 2.17
C ARG A 115 14.30 -3.00 0.82
N PHE A 116 12.97 -2.84 0.80
CA PHE A 116 12.19 -2.90 -0.43
C PHE A 116 12.44 -1.67 -1.33
N LYS A 117 12.62 -0.47 -0.74
CA LYS A 117 13.03 0.74 -1.47
C LYS A 117 14.40 0.60 -2.13
N ALA A 118 15.30 -0.14 -1.50
CA ALA A 118 16.66 -0.36 -1.99
C ALA A 118 16.75 -1.35 -3.17
N GLU A 119 15.68 -2.09 -3.50
CA GLU A 119 15.68 -2.95 -4.66
C GLU A 119 15.85 -2.13 -5.96
N PRO A 120 16.81 -2.46 -6.84
CA PRO A 120 17.16 -1.60 -7.98
C PRO A 120 15.96 -1.20 -8.85
N LYS A 121 15.07 -2.14 -9.17
CA LYS A 121 13.88 -1.86 -9.99
C LYS A 121 12.87 -0.95 -9.30
N VAL A 122 12.75 -1.08 -7.98
CA VAL A 122 11.84 -0.27 -7.17
C VAL A 122 12.41 1.14 -7.01
N SER A 123 13.69 1.25 -6.67
CA SER A 123 14.41 2.53 -6.56
C SER A 123 14.35 3.32 -7.86
N GLU A 124 14.62 2.66 -8.99
CA GLU A 124 14.55 3.27 -10.32
C GLU A 124 13.12 3.77 -10.64
N TRP A 125 12.10 2.99 -10.32
CA TRP A 125 10.71 3.40 -10.51
C TRP A 125 10.33 4.58 -9.61
N LEU A 126 10.70 4.56 -8.34
CA LEU A 126 10.42 5.65 -7.39
C LEU A 126 11.07 6.97 -7.82
N ALA A 127 12.25 6.93 -8.45
CA ALA A 127 12.91 8.11 -9.00
C ALA A 127 12.22 8.68 -10.25
N LYS A 128 11.56 7.83 -11.05
CA LYS A 128 10.94 8.21 -12.33
C LYS A 128 9.44 8.51 -12.23
N ARG A 129 8.76 7.93 -11.24
CA ARG A 129 7.29 8.06 -11.13
C ARG A 129 6.90 9.52 -10.86
N PRO A 130 5.76 10.01 -11.39
CA PRO A 130 5.27 11.34 -11.08
C PRO A 130 5.03 11.54 -9.59
N VAL A 131 5.31 12.74 -9.08
CA VAL A 131 4.92 13.14 -7.72
C VAL A 131 3.44 13.51 -7.74
N THR A 132 2.61 12.65 -7.17
CA THR A 132 1.17 12.88 -7.02
C THR A 132 0.83 13.22 -5.57
N PRO A 133 -0.25 13.99 -5.33
CA PRO A 133 -0.70 14.29 -3.97
C PRO A 133 -1.34 13.08 -3.26
N PHE A 134 -1.76 12.07 -4.02
CA PHE A 134 -2.40 10.83 -3.56
C PHE A 134 -1.88 9.64 -4.36
#